data_AF-A0A2V8X9P9-F1
#
_entry.id   AF-A0A2V8X9P9-F1
#
_cell.length_a   1.000
_cell.length_b   1.000
_cell.length_c   1.000
_cell.angle_alpha   90.00
_cell.angle_beta   90.00
_cell.angle_gamma   90.00
#
_symmetry.space_group_name_H-M   'P 1'
#
loop_
_entity.id
_entity.type
_entity.pdbx_description
1 polymer ?
#
loop_
_entity_poly.entity_id
_entity_poly.type
_entity_poly.pdbx_seq_one_letter_code
_entity_poly.pdbx_strand_id
1 'polypeptide(L)'
;GRLEKELDHDYLWRTHKCIPSRGKIGIFNRSYYEEVLVVRVHTTFLRAQKLPDDLISKHIWDQRFEDINAFERYLTRNGVVVRKFFLHVSRKEQKKRFLERLEDSKKNWKFSMADVQERAFWKDYQGAYEEMIQRTATKHAPWYVIPADNKWFTRLAVASAIIEALNGLNLAFPDVDKAKKKELEAVRASLLAQKD
;
A
#
# COMPACT_ATOMS: atom_id res chain seq x y z
N GLY A 1 19.03 14.14 -7.00
CA GLY A 1 18.07 14.11 -8.13
C GLY A 1 16.60 14.12 -7.69
N ARG A 2 15.94 12.95 -7.57
CA ARG A 2 14.56 12.82 -7.04
C ARG A 2 14.54 12.31 -5.59
N LEU A 3 15.31 11.28 -5.26
CA LEU A 3 15.46 10.80 -3.88
C LEU A 3 16.01 11.88 -2.94
N GLU A 4 16.96 12.67 -3.41
CA GLU A 4 17.56 13.76 -2.63
C GLU A 4 16.52 14.78 -2.17
N LYS A 5 15.56 15.14 -3.03
CA LYS A 5 14.43 16.01 -2.67
C LYS A 5 13.43 15.34 -1.73
N GLU A 6 13.30 14.01 -1.76
CA GLU A 6 12.43 13.28 -0.84
C GLU A 6 13.06 13.17 0.57
N LEU A 7 14.39 13.03 0.65
CA LEU A 7 15.14 13.00 1.92
C LEU A 7 15.24 14.36 2.62
N ASP A 8 14.94 15.45 1.90
CA ASP A 8 14.85 16.80 2.48
C ASP A 8 13.48 17.07 3.15
N HIS A 9 12.58 16.08 3.17
CA HIS A 9 11.26 16.14 3.81
C HIS A 9 11.08 15.00 4.82
N ASP A 10 10.01 15.04 5.61
CA ASP A 10 9.62 13.91 6.45
C ASP A 10 9.23 12.67 5.60
N TYR A 11 9.33 11.49 6.20
CA TYR A 11 9.12 10.22 5.50
C TYR A 11 7.68 10.02 4.96
N LEU A 12 6.68 10.73 5.50
CA LEU A 12 5.28 10.66 5.05
C LEU A 12 4.98 11.61 3.90
N TRP A 13 5.78 12.68 3.71
CA TRP A 13 5.54 13.72 2.71
C TRP A 13 5.25 13.16 1.30
N ARG A 14 6.14 12.30 0.79
CA ARG A 14 6.01 11.74 -0.56
C ARG A 14 4.75 10.89 -0.71
N THR A 15 4.35 10.22 0.37
CA THR A 15 3.16 9.39 0.40
C THR A 15 1.91 10.26 0.44
N HIS A 16 1.91 11.31 1.27
CA HIS A 16 0.77 12.20 1.42
C HIS A 16 0.42 12.86 0.07
N LYS A 17 1.42 13.23 -0.74
CA LYS A 17 1.23 13.75 -2.09
C LYS A 17 0.55 12.79 -3.07
N CYS A 18 0.54 11.49 -2.78
CA CYS A 18 0.02 10.43 -3.64
C CYS A 18 -1.29 9.82 -3.11
N ILE A 19 -1.87 10.36 -2.05
CA ILE A 19 -3.17 9.91 -1.53
C ILE A 19 -4.25 10.09 -2.62
N PRO A 20 -5.14 9.10 -2.84
CA PRO A 20 -6.13 9.17 -3.90
C PRO A 20 -7.16 10.29 -3.70
N SER A 21 -7.59 10.90 -4.80
CA SER A 21 -8.73 11.81 -4.79
C SER A 21 -10.06 11.06 -4.53
N ARG A 22 -11.12 11.80 -4.23
CA ARG A 22 -12.48 11.25 -4.07
C ARG A 22 -12.88 10.37 -5.26
N GLY A 23 -13.52 9.24 -4.96
CA GLY A 23 -13.98 8.27 -5.96
C GLY A 23 -12.87 7.44 -6.62
N LYS A 24 -11.59 7.57 -6.21
CA LYS A 24 -10.47 6.80 -6.76
C LYS A 24 -9.93 5.78 -5.76
N ILE A 25 -9.40 4.69 -6.30
CA ILE A 25 -8.60 3.71 -5.56
C ILE A 25 -7.12 4.03 -5.78
N GLY A 26 -6.40 4.29 -4.68
CA GLY A 26 -4.94 4.43 -4.69
C GLY A 26 -4.28 3.12 -4.28
N ILE A 27 -3.30 2.64 -5.06
CA ILE A 27 -2.53 1.44 -4.76
C ILE A 27 -1.09 1.82 -4.49
N PHE A 28 -0.64 1.52 -3.27
CA PHE A 28 0.76 1.66 -2.87
C PHE A 28 1.44 0.30 -2.97
N ASN A 29 2.26 0.12 -4.01
CA ASN A 29 3.16 -1.01 -4.13
C ASN A 29 4.45 -0.70 -3.35
N ARG A 30 4.57 -1.26 -2.14
CA ARG A 30 5.28 -0.68 -1.00
C ARG A 30 4.65 0.62 -0.54
N SER A 31 5.01 1.12 0.64
CA SER A 31 4.35 2.28 1.25
C SER A 31 5.26 3.00 2.25
N TYR A 32 4.69 3.90 3.06
CA TYR A 32 5.36 4.53 4.20
C TYR A 32 5.81 3.52 5.27
N TYR A 33 5.29 2.29 5.24
CA TYR A 33 5.76 1.23 6.13
C TYR A 33 7.20 0.79 5.87
N GLU A 34 7.81 1.13 4.72
CA GLU A 34 9.25 0.93 4.50
C GLU A 34 10.10 1.62 5.59
N GLU A 35 9.60 2.72 6.17
CA GLU A 35 10.23 3.44 7.28
C GLU A 35 10.41 2.59 8.55
N VAL A 36 9.52 1.63 8.79
CA VAL A 36 9.59 0.75 9.96
C VAL A 36 9.96 -0.69 9.58
N LEU A 37 10.37 -0.90 8.32
CA LEU A 37 10.85 -2.17 7.77
C LEU A 37 12.31 -2.06 7.35
N VAL A 38 12.59 -1.69 6.09
CA VAL A 38 13.96 -1.66 5.57
C VAL A 38 14.85 -0.66 6.32
N VAL A 39 14.31 0.49 6.71
CA VAL A 39 15.04 1.51 7.49
C VAL A 39 15.32 1.03 8.92
N ARG A 40 14.48 0.14 9.45
CA ARG A 40 14.66 -0.47 10.77
C ARG A 40 15.72 -1.58 10.75
N VAL A 41 15.73 -2.41 9.71
CA VAL A 41 16.75 -3.45 9.52
C VAL A 41 18.11 -2.82 9.20
N HIS A 42 18.12 -1.77 8.38
CA HIS A 42 19.33 -1.06 7.93
C HIS A 42 19.31 0.40 8.37
N THR A 43 19.75 0.65 9.60
CA THR A 43 19.72 1.99 10.23
C THR A 43 20.60 3.03 9.54
N THR A 44 21.46 2.63 8.60
CA THR A 44 22.17 3.54 7.71
C THR A 44 21.22 4.40 6.87
N PHE A 45 20.06 3.86 6.47
CA PHE A 45 19.03 4.65 5.79
C PHE A 45 18.43 5.72 6.69
N LEU A 46 18.22 5.41 7.97
CA LEU A 46 17.72 6.38 8.94
C LEU A 46 18.70 7.55 9.11
N ARG A 47 20.00 7.25 9.20
CA ARG A 47 21.06 8.27 9.27
C ARG A 47 21.13 9.15 8.02
N ALA A 48 20.72 8.63 6.87
CA ALA A 48 20.66 9.40 5.63
C ALA A 48 19.48 10.38 5.55
N GLN A 49 18.49 10.31 6.47
CA GLN A 49 17.32 11.19 6.48
C GLN A 49 17.57 12.59 7.04
N LYS A 50 18.84 12.94 7.35
CA LYS A 50 19.24 14.28 7.84
C LYS A 50 18.43 14.75 9.06
N LEU A 51 17.94 13.81 9.87
CA LEU A 51 17.29 14.14 11.14
C LEU A 51 18.34 14.66 12.12
N PRO A 52 17.99 15.64 12.97
CA PRO A 52 18.79 15.99 14.14
C PRO A 52 19.14 14.75 14.97
N ASP A 53 20.41 14.63 15.38
CA ASP A 53 20.93 13.42 16.03
C ASP A 53 20.22 13.11 17.36
N ASP A 54 19.74 14.12 18.06
CA ASP A 54 18.98 14.02 19.32
C ASP A 54 17.60 13.37 19.13
N LEU A 55 17.03 13.45 17.92
CA LEU A 55 15.76 12.80 17.58
C LEU A 55 15.93 11.31 17.23
N ILE A 56 17.14 10.86 16.90
CA ILE A 56 17.44 9.44 16.62
C ILE A 56 17.67 8.71 17.95
N SER A 57 16.58 8.50 18.68
CA SER A 57 16.57 7.85 20.00
C SER A 57 16.17 6.38 19.93
N LYS A 58 16.30 5.66 21.05
CA LYS A 58 15.78 4.28 21.18
C LYS A 58 14.25 4.18 21.01
N HIS A 59 13.54 5.29 21.12
CA HIS A 59 12.08 5.38 20.99
C HIS A 59 11.61 5.73 19.58
N ILE A 60 12.53 5.92 18.63
CA ILE A 60 12.15 6.38 17.29
C ILE A 60 11.13 5.45 16.62
N TRP A 61 11.24 4.14 16.81
CA TRP A 61 10.29 3.18 16.23
C TRP A 61 8.90 3.29 16.86
N ASP A 62 8.82 3.48 18.18
CA ASP A 62 7.55 3.71 18.87
C ASP A 62 6.86 4.96 18.34
N GLN A 63 7.62 6.04 18.18
CA GLN A 63 7.16 7.31 17.63
C GLN A 63 6.71 7.15 16.17
N ARG A 64 7.46 6.42 15.33
CA ARG A 64 7.06 6.13 13.95
C ARG A 64 5.75 5.34 13.88
N PHE A 65 5.53 4.36 14.75
CA PHE A 65 4.24 3.66 14.80
C PHE A 65 3.10 4.57 15.23
N GLU A 66 3.33 5.47 16.19
CA GLU A 66 2.36 6.47 16.61
C GLU A 66 2.00 7.43 15.46
N ASP A 67 3.01 7.97 14.77
CA ASP A 67 2.85 8.85 13.62
C ASP A 67 2.07 8.17 12.48
N ILE A 68 2.41 6.92 12.16
CA ILE A 68 1.70 6.13 11.14
C ILE A 68 0.23 5.96 11.53
N ASN A 69 -0.05 5.58 12.77
CA ASN A 69 -1.42 5.45 13.26
C ASN A 69 -2.15 6.80 13.24
N ALA A 70 -1.47 7.90 13.56
CA ALA A 70 -2.02 9.25 13.49
C ALA A 70 -2.36 9.66 12.05
N PHE A 71 -1.48 9.37 11.10
CA PHE A 71 -1.68 9.62 9.69
C PHE A 71 -2.86 8.82 9.14
N GLU A 72 -2.92 7.51 9.38
CA GLU A 72 -4.03 6.67 8.94
C GLU A 72 -5.36 7.10 9.56
N ARG A 73 -5.37 7.45 10.85
CA ARG A 73 -6.54 8.01 11.52
C ARG A 73 -6.97 9.35 10.94
N TYR A 74 -6.02 10.22 10.58
CA TYR A 74 -6.29 11.47 9.88
C TYR A 74 -6.94 11.21 8.50
N LEU A 75 -6.38 10.28 7.72
CA LEU A 75 -6.92 9.90 6.41
C LEU A 75 -8.34 9.32 6.54
N THR A 76 -8.59 8.42 7.49
CA THR A 76 -9.91 7.83 7.69
C THR A 76 -10.95 8.86 8.12
N ARG A 77 -10.62 9.79 9.02
CA ARG A 77 -11.53 10.89 9.39
C ARG A 77 -11.87 11.79 8.21
N ASN A 78 -10.99 11.83 7.21
CA ASN A 78 -11.21 12.51 5.95
C ASN A 78 -11.78 11.59 4.86
N GLY A 79 -12.39 10.44 5.19
CA GLY A 79 -13.10 9.59 4.23
C GLY A 79 -12.22 8.78 3.29
N VAL A 80 -10.95 8.53 3.64
CA VAL A 80 -10.08 7.57 2.94
C VAL A 80 -10.16 6.22 3.65
N VAL A 81 -10.55 5.19 2.92
CA VAL A 81 -10.60 3.82 3.44
C VAL A 81 -9.23 3.17 3.27
N VAL A 82 -8.57 2.83 4.38
CA VAL A 82 -7.24 2.21 4.38
C VAL A 82 -7.37 0.70 4.53
N ARG A 83 -6.72 -0.06 3.63
CA ARG A 83 -6.62 -1.53 3.69
C ARG A 83 -5.18 -1.94 3.41
N LYS A 84 -4.57 -2.69 4.33
CA LYS A 84 -3.13 -2.99 4.31
C LYS A 84 -2.91 -4.48 4.16
N PHE A 85 -2.06 -4.87 3.22
CA PHE A 85 -1.86 -6.28 2.88
C PHE A 85 -0.41 -6.67 3.05
N PHE A 86 -0.14 -7.59 3.98
CA PHE A 86 1.16 -8.24 4.09
C PHE A 86 1.10 -9.59 3.36
N LEU A 87 1.80 -9.67 2.23
CA LEU A 87 1.87 -10.89 1.42
C LEU A 87 2.98 -11.79 1.97
N HIS A 88 2.61 -12.69 2.88
CA HIS A 88 3.53 -13.53 3.62
C HIS A 88 3.97 -14.74 2.79
N VAL A 89 5.10 -14.60 2.09
CA VAL A 89 5.77 -15.71 1.38
C VAL A 89 6.67 -16.44 2.38
N SER A 90 6.67 -17.77 2.38
CA SER A 90 7.56 -18.55 3.23
C SER A 90 9.02 -18.44 2.77
N ARG A 91 9.95 -18.63 3.71
CA ARG A 91 11.39 -18.66 3.40
C ARG A 91 11.73 -19.74 2.35
N LYS A 92 10.99 -20.85 2.33
CA LYS A 92 11.16 -21.95 1.36
C LYS A 92 10.71 -21.52 -0.02
N GLU A 93 9.49 -20.99 -0.15
CA GLU A 93 8.96 -20.55 -1.43
C GLU A 93 9.75 -19.36 -2.00
N GLN A 94 10.21 -18.42 -1.17
CA GLN A 94 11.07 -17.34 -1.64
C GLN A 94 12.36 -17.88 -2.28
N LYS A 95 13.00 -18.91 -1.67
CA LYS A 95 14.19 -19.57 -2.25
C LYS A 95 13.87 -20.17 -3.61
N LYS A 96 12.77 -20.91 -3.69
CA LYS A 96 12.31 -21.56 -4.93
C LYS A 96 12.11 -20.52 -6.04
N ARG A 97 11.40 -19.43 -5.76
CA ARG A 97 11.16 -18.34 -6.73
C ARG A 97 12.44 -17.63 -7.16
N PHE A 98 13.44 -17.52 -6.29
CA PHE A 98 14.74 -16.96 -6.67
C PHE A 98 15.49 -17.87 -7.64
N LEU A 99 15.53 -19.18 -7.37
CA LEU A 99 16.16 -20.15 -8.27
C LEU A 99 15.47 -20.16 -9.65
N GLU A 100 14.13 -20.22 -9.67
CA GLU A 100 13.35 -20.17 -10.93
C GLU A 100 13.62 -18.88 -11.74
N ARG A 101 13.90 -17.75 -11.06
CA ARG A 101 14.21 -16.48 -11.73
C ARG A 101 15.59 -16.45 -12.35
N LEU A 102 16.55 -17.20 -11.81
CA LEU A 102 17.91 -17.31 -12.35
C LEU A 102 17.95 -18.22 -13.59
N GLU A 103 17.07 -19.21 -13.64
CA GLU A 103 16.94 -20.17 -14.74
C GLU A 103 16.14 -19.59 -15.93
N ASP A 104 15.31 -18.56 -15.69
CA ASP A 104 14.51 -17.91 -16.72
C ASP A 104 15.20 -16.68 -17.32
N SER A 105 15.83 -16.85 -18.49
CA SER A 105 16.53 -15.78 -19.21
C SER A 105 15.68 -14.53 -19.47
N LYS A 106 14.35 -14.63 -19.51
CA LYS A 106 13.44 -13.49 -19.66
C LYS A 106 13.23 -12.69 -18.37
N LYS A 107 13.61 -13.25 -17.22
CA LYS A 107 13.47 -12.66 -15.87
C LYS A 107 14.80 -12.27 -15.23
N ASN A 108 15.93 -12.80 -15.72
CA ASN A 108 17.27 -12.51 -15.18
C ASN A 108 17.55 -11.01 -15.01
N TRP A 109 17.10 -10.17 -15.93
CA TRP A 109 17.30 -8.71 -15.86
C TRP A 109 16.65 -8.04 -14.63
N LYS A 110 15.62 -8.67 -14.02
CA LYS A 110 14.94 -8.16 -12.81
C LYS A 110 15.56 -8.70 -11.51
N PHE A 111 16.48 -9.66 -11.59
CA PHE A 111 17.06 -10.27 -10.41
C PHE A 111 18.22 -9.39 -9.91
N SER A 112 18.20 -9.08 -8.61
CA SER A 112 19.27 -8.30 -7.98
C SER A 112 19.98 -9.13 -6.93
N MET A 113 21.31 -9.02 -6.87
CA MET A 113 22.09 -9.60 -5.76
C MET A 113 21.67 -9.02 -4.40
N ALA A 114 21.15 -7.79 -4.37
CA ALA A 114 20.59 -7.19 -3.17
C ALA A 114 19.45 -8.05 -2.58
N ASP A 115 18.60 -8.66 -3.42
CA ASP A 115 17.49 -9.50 -2.95
C ASP A 115 17.99 -10.75 -2.18
N VAL A 116 19.16 -11.26 -2.55
CA VAL A 116 19.81 -12.39 -1.85
C VAL A 116 20.44 -11.91 -0.54
N GLN A 117 21.02 -10.72 -0.51
CA GLN A 117 21.57 -10.13 0.70
C GLN A 117 20.46 -9.83 1.73
N GLU A 118 19.32 -9.27 1.30
CA GLU A 118 18.17 -9.03 2.18
C GLU A 118 17.62 -10.34 2.80
N ARG A 119 17.76 -11.46 2.10
CA ARG A 119 17.36 -12.77 2.61
C ARG A 119 18.19 -13.23 3.82
N ALA A 120 19.41 -12.72 3.99
CA ALA A 120 20.22 -13.00 5.19
C ALA A 120 19.57 -12.41 6.45
N PHE A 121 18.92 -11.26 6.32
CA PHE A 121 18.19 -10.54 7.38
C PHE A 121 16.76 -11.05 7.61
N TRP A 122 16.45 -12.28 7.17
CA TRP A 122 15.09 -12.84 7.25
C TRP A 122 14.48 -12.69 8.65
N LYS A 123 15.25 -13.03 9.69
CA LYS A 123 14.76 -12.97 11.09
C LYS A 123 14.46 -11.53 11.50
N ASP A 124 15.32 -10.58 11.13
CA ASP A 124 15.15 -9.17 11.46
C ASP A 124 13.91 -8.59 10.76
N TYR A 125 13.69 -8.95 9.50
CA TYR A 125 12.47 -8.59 8.79
C TYR A 125 11.22 -9.21 9.41
N GLN A 126 11.25 -10.48 9.80
CA GLN A 126 10.09 -11.11 10.46
C GLN A 126 9.74 -10.37 11.75
N GLY A 127 10.73 -10.07 12.60
CA GLY A 127 10.51 -9.29 13.82
C GLY A 127 9.97 -7.88 13.53
N ALA A 128 10.52 -7.20 12.52
CA ALA A 128 10.04 -5.88 12.11
C ALA A 128 8.58 -5.92 11.61
N TYR A 129 8.23 -6.91 10.78
CA TYR A 129 6.86 -7.11 10.29
C TYR A 129 5.88 -7.43 11.42
N GLU A 130 6.25 -8.34 12.32
CA GLU A 130 5.41 -8.74 13.46
C GLU A 130 5.06 -7.53 14.33
N GLU A 131 6.08 -6.76 14.75
CA GLU A 131 5.85 -5.60 15.59
C GLU A 131 5.09 -4.50 14.85
N MET A 132 5.46 -4.21 13.59
CA MET A 132 4.75 -3.24 12.76
C MET A 132 3.26 -3.56 12.67
N ILE A 133 2.90 -4.82 12.38
CA ILE A 133 1.51 -5.25 12.27
C ILE A 133 0.81 -5.11 13.62
N GLN A 134 1.41 -5.61 14.70
CA GLN A 134 0.83 -5.52 16.05
C GLN A 134 0.58 -4.08 16.48
N ARG A 135 1.50 -3.17 16.17
CA ARG A 135 1.47 -1.77 16.60
C ARG A 135 0.59 -0.89 15.73
N THR A 136 0.25 -1.32 14.51
CA THR A 136 -0.49 -0.49 13.54
C THR A 136 -1.77 -1.14 13.00
N ALA A 137 -2.13 -2.34 13.43
CA ALA A 137 -3.43 -2.94 13.13
C ALA A 137 -4.52 -2.25 13.97
N THR A 138 -5.28 -1.35 13.35
CA THR A 138 -6.41 -0.66 13.99
C THR A 138 -7.72 -1.05 13.32
N LYS A 139 -8.86 -0.80 14.00
CA LYS A 139 -10.19 -1.06 13.42
C LYS A 139 -10.44 -0.24 12.13
N HIS A 140 -9.91 0.98 12.05
CA HIS A 140 -10.12 1.89 10.92
C HIS A 140 -9.13 1.67 9.78
N ALA A 141 -7.96 1.12 10.07
CA ALA A 141 -6.93 0.75 9.11
C ALA A 141 -6.39 -0.66 9.43
N PRO A 142 -7.13 -1.73 9.06
CA PRO A 142 -6.75 -3.10 9.38
C PRO A 142 -5.60 -3.62 8.49
N TRP A 143 -4.84 -4.56 9.07
CA TRP A 143 -3.87 -5.39 8.36
C TRP A 143 -4.46 -6.75 8.01
N TYR A 144 -4.17 -7.23 6.79
CA TYR A 144 -4.46 -8.57 6.32
C TYR A 144 -3.15 -9.30 6.08
N VAL A 145 -2.89 -10.35 6.86
CA VAL A 145 -1.73 -11.24 6.67
C VAL A 145 -2.15 -12.37 5.75
N ILE A 146 -1.66 -12.34 4.50
CA ILE A 146 -2.12 -13.23 3.43
C ILE A 146 -1.00 -14.21 3.09
N PRO A 147 -1.22 -15.53 3.24
CA PRO A 147 -0.29 -16.55 2.75
C PRO A 147 -0.04 -16.38 1.25
N ALA A 148 1.21 -16.10 0.89
CA ALA A 148 1.58 -15.70 -0.47
C ALA A 148 2.37 -16.76 -1.23
N ASP A 149 2.43 -17.99 -0.72
CA ASP A 149 3.09 -19.11 -1.38
C ASP A 149 2.33 -19.55 -2.64
N ASN A 150 1.00 -19.49 -2.58
CA ASN A 150 0.14 -19.75 -3.72
C ASN A 150 -0.43 -18.44 -4.30
N LYS A 151 -0.02 -18.11 -5.53
CA LYS A 151 -0.41 -16.86 -6.22
C LYS A 151 -1.93 -16.75 -6.47
N TRP A 152 -2.63 -17.84 -6.78
CA TRP A 152 -4.08 -17.75 -7.06
C TRP A 152 -4.83 -17.43 -5.77
N PHE A 153 -4.47 -18.10 -4.67
CA PHE A 153 -5.09 -17.88 -3.37
C PHE A 153 -4.80 -16.47 -2.85
N THR A 154 -3.56 -15.99 -3.01
CA THR A 154 -3.17 -14.62 -2.66
C THR A 154 -4.08 -13.59 -3.34
N ARG A 155 -4.29 -13.75 -4.65
CA ARG A 155 -5.13 -12.85 -5.46
C ARG A 155 -6.59 -12.89 -5.00
N LEU A 156 -7.11 -14.09 -4.75
CA LEU A 156 -8.47 -14.28 -4.24
C LEU A 156 -8.66 -13.55 -2.90
N ALA A 157 -7.77 -13.78 -1.93
CA ALA A 157 -7.85 -13.19 -0.60
C ALA A 157 -7.78 -11.65 -0.63
N VAL A 158 -6.85 -11.08 -1.41
CA VAL A 158 -6.76 -9.62 -1.59
C VAL A 158 -8.04 -9.08 -2.23
N ALA A 159 -8.53 -9.71 -3.30
CA ALA A 159 -9.74 -9.27 -3.99
C ALA A 159 -10.97 -9.33 -3.06
N SER A 160 -11.13 -10.40 -2.29
CA SER A 160 -12.22 -10.54 -1.32
C SER A 160 -12.22 -9.42 -0.28
N ALA A 161 -11.06 -9.10 0.30
CA ALA A 161 -10.94 -8.02 1.29
C ALA A 161 -11.24 -6.63 0.69
N ILE A 162 -10.88 -6.39 -0.58
CA ILE A 162 -11.23 -5.15 -1.29
C ILE A 162 -12.75 -5.07 -1.53
N ILE A 163 -13.36 -6.17 -2.01
CA ILE A 163 -14.81 -6.23 -2.26
C ILE A 163 -15.59 -6.00 -0.95
N GLU A 164 -15.18 -6.65 0.14
CA GLU A 164 -15.77 -6.45 1.46
C GLU A 164 -15.70 -4.98 1.90
N ALA A 165 -14.53 -4.35 1.73
CA ALA A 165 -14.35 -2.94 2.06
C ALA A 165 -15.26 -2.02 1.22
N LEU A 166 -15.41 -2.30 -0.08
CA LEU A 166 -16.28 -1.52 -0.98
C LEU A 166 -17.76 -1.72 -0.67
N ASN A 167 -18.19 -2.95 -0.38
CA ASN A 167 -19.57 -3.25 0.01
C ASN A 167 -19.96 -2.53 1.30
N GLY A 168 -19.02 -2.38 2.24
CA GLY A 168 -19.24 -1.62 3.48
C GLY A 168 -19.48 -0.12 3.28
N LEU A 169 -19.25 0.43 2.09
CA LEU A 169 -19.47 1.85 1.78
C LEU A 169 -20.88 2.16 1.27
N ASN A 170 -21.72 1.14 1.06
CA ASN A 170 -23.09 1.29 0.54
C ASN A 170 -23.13 2.17 -0.74
N LEU A 171 -22.24 1.87 -1.69
CA LEU A 171 -22.14 2.63 -2.95
C LEU A 171 -23.35 2.36 -3.84
N ALA A 172 -23.90 3.43 -4.43
CA ALA A 172 -24.98 3.36 -5.40
C ALA A 172 -24.67 4.30 -6.59
N PHE A 173 -25.24 3.98 -7.75
CA PHE A 173 -25.28 4.95 -8.85
C PHE A 173 -26.17 6.14 -8.45
N PRO A 174 -25.86 7.36 -8.92
CA PRO A 174 -26.68 8.52 -8.62
C PRO A 174 -28.08 8.36 -9.23
N ASP A 175 -29.09 8.77 -8.47
CA ASP A 175 -30.46 8.80 -8.96
C ASP A 175 -30.63 9.84 -10.07
N VAL A 176 -31.34 9.46 -11.13
CA VAL A 176 -31.74 10.39 -12.18
C VAL A 176 -33.08 10.99 -11.79
N ASP A 177 -33.10 12.30 -11.51
CA ASP A 177 -34.33 13.00 -11.17
C ASP A 177 -35.32 13.05 -12.35
N LYS A 178 -36.58 13.42 -12.07
CA LYS A 178 -37.64 13.47 -13.09
C LYS A 178 -37.31 14.46 -14.22
N ALA A 179 -36.62 15.56 -13.93
CA ALA A 179 -36.28 16.56 -14.92
C ALA A 179 -35.23 16.02 -15.90
N LYS A 180 -34.19 15.36 -15.37
CA LYS A 180 -33.15 14.73 -16.16
C LYS A 180 -33.69 13.54 -16.95
N LYS A 181 -34.63 12.76 -16.41
CA LYS A 181 -35.34 11.72 -17.19
C LYS A 181 -36.08 12.31 -18.39
N LYS A 182 -36.83 13.40 -18.20
CA LYS A 182 -37.55 14.08 -19.28
C LYS A 182 -36.60 14.67 -20.34
N GLU A 183 -35.46 15.22 -19.92
CA GLU A 183 -34.40 15.67 -20.81
C GLU A 183 -33.84 14.51 -21.65
N LEU A 184 -33.51 13.38 -21.02
CA LEU A 184 -33.00 12.20 -21.71
C LEU A 184 -34.01 11.63 -22.72
N GLU A 185 -35.30 11.62 -22.39
CA GLU A 185 -36.38 11.24 -23.31
C GLU A 185 -36.46 12.18 -24.52
N ALA A 186 -36.35 13.49 -24.30
CA ALA A 186 -36.35 14.48 -25.37
C ALA A 186 -35.11 14.34 -26.29
N VAL A 187 -33.92 14.12 -25.72
CA VAL A 187 -32.69 13.84 -26.48
C VAL A 187 -32.85 12.57 -27.31
N ARG A 188 -33.40 11.50 -26.71
CA ARG A 188 -33.67 10.24 -27.42
C ARG A 188 -34.60 10.44 -28.61
N ALA A 189 -35.71 11.16 -28.41
CA ALA A 189 -36.65 11.47 -29.48
C ALA A 189 -35.99 12.29 -30.60
N SER A 190 -35.15 13.26 -30.25
CA SER A 190 -34.41 14.08 -31.23
C SER A 190 -33.42 13.27 -32.06
N LEU A 191 -32.65 12.36 -31.44
CA LEU A 191 -31.70 11.52 -32.17
C LEU A 191 -32.39 10.54 -33.14
N LEU A 192 -33.52 9.95 -32.74
CA LEU A 192 -34.30 9.06 -33.61
C LEU A 192 -34.96 9.77 -34.79
N ALA A 193 -35.17 11.08 -34.69
CA ALA A 193 -35.75 11.88 -35.76
C ALA A 193 -34.72 12.39 -36.80
N GLN A 194 -33.42 12.25 -36.51
CA GLN A 194 -32.36 12.57 -37.47
C GLN A 194 -32.30 11.48 -38.54
N LYS A 195 -32.19 11.86 -39.82
CA LYS A 195 -31.85 10.94 -40.91
C LYS A 195 -30.34 10.99 -41.11
N ASP A 196 -29.73 9.82 -41.36
CA ASP A 196 -28.31 9.66 -41.68
C ASP A 196 -27.85 10.52 -42.87
#